data_AF-A0A3B0RHG8-F1
#
_entry.id   AF-A0A3B0RHG8-F1
#
_cell.length_a   1.000
_cell.length_b   1.000
_cell.length_c   1.000
_cell.angle_alpha   90.00
_cell.angle_beta   90.00
_cell.angle_gamma   90.00
#
_symmetry.space_group_name_H-M   'P 1'
#
loop_
_entity.id
_entity.type
_entity.pdbx_description
1 polymer ?
#
loop_
_entity_poly.entity_id
_entity_poly.type
_entity_poly.pdbx_seq_one_letter_code
_entity_poly.pdbx_strand_id
1 'polypeptide(L)'
;MDFYSSEYSLGIEIDGDYHFKEKGRKYDEDRTLKLLEAGIRILRFSNIDVLQNIEGVCEAIQLEIKKTPSPQSSPPRGEEV
;
A
#
# COMPACT_ATOMS: atom_id res chain seq x y z
N MET A 1 1.57 -8.44 5.82
CA MET A 1 0.84 -7.17 5.88
C MET A 1 1.11 -6.52 7.21
N ASP A 2 1.95 -5.50 7.18
CA ASP A 2 2.43 -4.83 8.40
C ASP A 2 1.59 -3.60 8.73
N PHE A 3 1.06 -2.94 7.70
CA PHE A 3 0.13 -1.82 7.86
C PHE A 3 -0.98 -1.87 6.80
N TYR A 4 -2.16 -1.38 7.16
CA TYR A 4 -3.29 -1.22 6.25
C TYR A 4 -4.07 0.06 6.57
N SER A 5 -4.39 0.83 5.54
CA SER A 5 -5.36 1.92 5.61
C SER A 5 -6.60 1.58 4.81
N SER A 6 -7.74 1.45 5.50
CA SER A 6 -9.05 1.27 4.86
C SER A 6 -9.52 2.50 4.11
N GLU A 7 -9.12 3.70 4.54
CA GLU A 7 -9.49 4.95 3.88
C GLU A 7 -8.93 5.04 2.45
N TYR A 8 -7.71 4.55 2.25
CA TYR A 8 -7.03 4.56 0.95
C TYR A 8 -7.01 3.20 0.27
N SER A 9 -7.61 2.17 0.88
CA SER A 9 -7.51 0.77 0.44
C SER A 9 -6.05 0.37 0.15
N LEU A 10 -5.12 0.77 1.04
CA LEU A 10 -3.69 0.67 0.83
C LEU A 10 -3.04 -0.18 1.92
N GLY A 11 -2.41 -1.28 1.51
CA GLY A 11 -1.55 -2.10 2.33
C GLY A 11 -0.07 -1.76 2.15
N ILE A 12 0.69 -1.85 3.25
CA ILE A 12 2.14 -1.73 3.25
C ILE A 12 2.74 -2.99 3.86
N GLU A 13 3.75 -3.53 3.20
CA GLU A 13 4.54 -4.65 3.67
C GLU A 13 6.03 -4.32 3.63
N ILE A 14 6.74 -4.66 4.70
CA ILE A 14 8.19 -4.53 4.79
C ILE A 14 8.76 -5.95 4.69
N ASP A 15 9.44 -6.22 3.57
CA ASP A 15 10.10 -7.50 3.37
C ASP A 15 11.42 -7.50 4.14
N GLY A 16 11.44 -8.21 5.26
CA GLY A 16 12.67 -8.55 5.96
C GLY A 16 13.18 -9.88 5.44
N ASP A 17 14.35 -9.88 4.80
CA ASP A 17 15.03 -11.04 4.19
C ASP A 17 14.52 -12.41 4.65
N TYR A 18 13.42 -12.87 4.03
CA TYR A 18 12.97 -14.24 4.17
C TYR A 18 13.57 -15.03 3.02
N HIS A 19 14.89 -15.25 3.12
CA HIS A 19 15.54 -16.33 2.38
C HIS A 19 14.67 -17.59 2.49
N PHE A 20 14.30 -18.15 1.33
CA PHE A 20 13.44 -19.32 1.10
C PHE A 20 11.92 -19.06 0.95
N LYS A 21 11.50 -18.52 -0.20
CA LYS A 21 10.09 -18.57 -0.63
C LYS A 21 9.89 -18.97 -2.09
N GLU A 22 10.56 -20.01 -2.58
CA GLU A 22 10.06 -20.68 -3.80
C GLU A 22 8.65 -21.27 -3.56
N LYS A 23 8.37 -21.75 -2.33
CA LYS A 23 7.02 -22.17 -1.88
C LYS A 23 6.09 -21.02 -1.45
N GLY A 24 6.65 -19.87 -1.04
CA GLY A 24 5.86 -18.73 -0.57
C GLY A 24 5.39 -17.80 -1.70
N ARG A 25 6.09 -17.80 -2.84
CA ARG A 25 5.83 -16.88 -3.96
C ARG A 25 4.45 -17.06 -4.58
N LYS A 26 4.03 -18.30 -4.84
CA LYS A 26 2.71 -18.56 -5.44
C LYS A 26 1.54 -18.18 -4.52
N TYR A 27 1.69 -18.43 -3.22
CA TYR A 27 0.70 -18.02 -2.22
C TYR A 27 0.65 -16.49 -2.06
N ASP A 28 1.80 -15.82 -2.17
CA ASP A 28 1.89 -14.37 -2.11
C ASP A 28 1.32 -13.69 -3.37
N GLU A 29 1.54 -14.28 -4.55
CA GLU A 29 0.95 -13.85 -5.81
C GLU A 29 -0.59 -13.99 -5.78
N ASP A 30 -1.12 -15.15 -5.38
CA ASP A 30 -2.57 -15.37 -5.26
C ASP A 30 -3.21 -14.41 -4.23
N ARG A 31 -2.52 -14.14 -3.11
CA ARG A 31 -2.99 -13.19 -2.11
C ARG A 31 -2.99 -11.76 -2.65
N THR A 32 -1.94 -11.37 -3.35
CA THR A 32 -1.82 -10.04 -3.96
C THR A 32 -2.89 -9.84 -5.02
N LEU A 33 -3.18 -10.85 -5.84
CA LEU A 33 -4.26 -10.82 -6.83
C LEU A 33 -5.63 -10.64 -6.18
N LYS A 34 -5.96 -11.42 -5.15
CA LYS A 34 -7.25 -11.30 -4.44
C LYS A 34 -7.43 -9.92 -3.79
N LEU A 35 -6.36 -9.35 -3.25
CA LEU A 35 -6.40 -8.02 -2.65
C LEU A 35 -6.58 -6.95 -3.74
N LEU A 36 -5.90 -7.09 -4.88
CA LEU A 36 -6.08 -6.21 -6.02
C LEU A 36 -7.52 -6.27 -6.57
N GLU A 37 -8.10 -7.46 -6.70
CA GLU A 37 -9.51 -7.66 -7.10
C GLU A 37 -10.48 -7.02 -6.10
N ALA A 38 -10.13 -7.00 -4.81
CA ALA A 38 -10.89 -6.30 -3.77
C ALA A 38 -10.66 -4.77 -3.77
N GLY A 39 -9.91 -4.22 -4.72
CA GLY A 39 -9.57 -2.80 -4.80
C GLY A 39 -8.45 -2.36 -3.85
N ILE A 40 -7.79 -3.31 -3.18
CA ILE A 40 -6.71 -3.04 -2.23
C ILE A 40 -5.36 -3.07 -2.97
N ARG A 41 -4.63 -1.97 -2.88
CA ARG A 41 -3.27 -1.86 -3.41
C ARG A 41 -2.26 -2.21 -2.34
N ILE A 42 -1.15 -2.84 -2.71
CA ILE A 42 -0.08 -3.20 -1.76
C ILE A 42 1.23 -2.59 -2.24
N LEU A 43 1.88 -1.82 -1.37
CA LEU A 43 3.26 -1.39 -1.55
C LEU A 43 4.18 -2.25 -0.68
N ARG A 44 5.26 -2.76 -1.28
CA ARG A 44 6.27 -3.57 -0.60
C ARG A 44 7.60 -2.83 -0.60
N PHE A 45 8.23 -2.73 0.56
CA PHE A 45 9.55 -2.10 0.72
C PHE A 45 10.50 -3.10 1.37
N SER A 46 11.78 -3.09 1.00
CA SER A 46 12.76 -3.90 1.73
C SER A 46 13.13 -3.23 3.06
N ASN A 47 13.69 -4.00 4.00
CA ASN A 47 14.32 -3.43 5.20
C ASN A 47 15.36 -2.36 4.85
N ILE A 48 16.13 -2.55 3.77
CA ILE A 48 17.15 -1.60 3.34
C ILE A 48 16.49 -0.29 2.88
N ASP A 49 15.41 -0.35 2.10
CA ASP A 49 14.68 0.85 1.66
C ASP A 49 14.18 1.66 2.86
N VAL A 50 13.59 0.99 3.85
CA VAL A 50 13.07 1.66 5.05
C VAL A 50 14.19 2.26 5.90
N LEU A 51 15.31 1.54 6.06
CA LEU A 51 16.41 1.97 6.92
C LEU A 51 17.32 3.01 6.28
N GLN A 52 17.49 2.97 4.95
CA GLN A 52 18.47 3.80 4.23
C GLN A 52 17.83 4.85 3.31
N ASN A 53 16.54 4.70 2.95
CA ASN A 53 15.86 5.59 2.02
C ASN A 53 14.40 5.85 2.44
N ILE A 54 14.22 6.24 3.71
CA ILE A 54 12.87 6.50 4.26
C ILE A 54 12.12 7.61 3.49
N GLU A 55 12.84 8.59 2.95
CA GLU A 55 12.27 9.66 2.13
C GLU A 55 11.60 9.09 0.87
N GLY A 56 12.32 8.23 0.13
CA GLY A 56 11.76 7.56 -1.05
C GLY A 56 10.56 6.65 -0.73
N VAL A 57 10.59 5.97 0.42
CA VAL A 57 9.44 5.18 0.93
C VAL A 57 8.22 6.09 1.15
N CYS A 58 8.40 7.21 1.84
CA CYS A 58 7.34 8.19 2.08
C CYS A 58 6.79 8.79 0.79
N GLU A 59 7.65 9.14 -0.17
CA GLU A 59 7.22 9.65 -1.48
C GLU A 59 6.39 8.63 -2.25
N ALA A 60 6.79 7.37 -2.28
CA ALA A 60 6.04 6.31 -2.92
C ALA A 60 4.64 6.14 -2.32
N ILE A 61 4.54 6.19 -0.98
CA ILE A 61 3.25 6.14 -0.28
C ILE A 61 2.38 7.36 -0.64
N GLN A 62 2.95 8.57 -0.62
CA GLN A 62 2.22 9.79 -0.98
C GLN A 62 1.71 9.78 -2.42
N LEU A 63 2.53 9.29 -3.36
CA LEU A 63 2.14 9.16 -4.76
C LEU A 63 0.98 8.18 -4.92
N GLU A 64 0.97 7.08 -4.17
CA GLU A 64 -0.12 6.12 -4.23
C GLU A 64 -1.42 6.65 -3.62
N ILE A 65 -1.32 7.37 -2.49
CA ILE A 65 -2.45 8.08 -1.88
C ILE A 65 -3.06 9.09 -2.86
N LYS A 66 -2.24 9.85 -3.59
CA LYS A 66 -2.74 10.83 -4.58
C LYS A 66 -3.50 10.21 -5.76
N LYS A 67 -3.22 8.96 -6.12
CA LYS A 67 -3.95 8.25 -7.19
C LYS A 67 -5.34 7.80 -6.75
N THR A 68 -5.54 7.63 -5.44
CA THR A 68 -6.79 7.15 -4.86
C THR A 68 -7.34 8.25 -3.95
N PRO A 69 -8.06 9.25 -4.50
CA PRO A 69 -8.65 10.29 -3.66
C PRO A 69 -9.55 9.62 -2.62
N SER A 70 -9.29 9.89 -1.33
CA SER A 70 -10.10 9.29 -0.28
C SER A 70 -11.55 9.78 -0.40
N PRO A 71 -12.55 8.96 -0.04
CA PRO A 71 -13.95 9.37 -0.05
C PRO A 71 -14.20 10.66 0.77
N GLN A 72 -13.36 10.92 1.78
CA GLN A 72 -13.44 12.09 2.67
C GLN A 72 -12.85 13.39 2.10
N SER A 73 -12.08 13.32 1.01
CA SER A 73 -11.51 14.49 0.34
C SER A 73 -12.46 15.17 -0.65
N SER A 74 -13.69 14.68 -0.77
CA SER A 74 -14.75 15.42 -1.46
C SER A 74 -14.98 16.74 -0.71
N PRO A 75 -14.88 17.92 -1.34
CA PRO A 75 -15.28 19.16 -0.69
C PRO A 75 -16.74 19.01 -0.21
N PRO A 76 -17.11 19.57 0.96
CA PRO A 76 -18.50 19.57 1.38
C PRO A 76 -19.34 20.11 0.22
N ARG A 77 -20.30 19.31 -0.23
CA ARG A 77 -21.28 19.69 -1.25
C ARG A 77 -21.87 21.02 -0.81
N GLY A 78 -21.66 22.05 -1.64
CA GLY A 78 -21.76 23.46 -1.26
C GLY A 78 -22.88 23.80 -0.29
N GLU A 79 -22.54 24.58 0.73
CA GLU A 79 -23.50 25.53 1.28
C GLU A 79 -23.73 26.61 0.22
N GLU A 80 -24.72 26.39 -0.65
CA GLU A 80 -25.45 27.49 -1.26
C GLU A 80 -26.37 28.07 -0.18
N VAL A 81 -25.99 29.21 0.41
CA VAL A 81 -26.89 30.23 0.95
C VAL A 81 -26.27 31.62 0.84
#